data_AF-A0A1G6Q5I4-F1
#
_entry.id   AF-A0A1G6Q5I4-F1
#
_cell.length_a   1.000
_cell.length_b   1.000
_cell.length_c   1.000
_cell.angle_alpha   90.00
_cell.angle_beta   90.00
_cell.angle_gamma   90.00
#
_symmetry.space_group_name_H-M   'P 1'
#
loop_
_entity.id
_entity.type
_entity.pdbx_description
1 polymer ?
#
loop_
_entity_poly.entity_id
_entity_poly.type
_entity_poly.pdbx_seq_one_letter_code
_entity_poly.pdbx_strand_id
1 'polypeptide(L)'
;MSAVDLLIAAAVALGAGAVNSIAGGGSLILFPTLVALGLGTVSANVTNSVAQWPGYLGGVLGFRSEYAGQRGRLVRLGVVSVLGGIAGSVLLLTTPSEAFDVVVPVLVLLASLLLAVQPLLTRRLRDRDDGAARDPWWLYVALFLATVYGGYFGGALGVILVGVLGTALHRLPLANALKSALSAVTATVTLVVFGLFGPVAWSVVAVAAPASLVGGFLGARVATRIPATPLRLLIVTFGVVVAVYLFTRI
;
A
#
# COMPACT_ATOMS: atom_id res chain seq x y z
N MET A 1 7.37 -2.48 24.50
CA MET A 1 5.91 -2.59 24.31
C MET A 1 5.36 -3.60 25.28
N SER A 2 4.22 -3.30 25.89
CA SER A 2 3.51 -4.22 26.79
C SER A 2 2.80 -5.32 25.99
N ALA A 3 2.36 -6.39 26.66
CA ALA A 3 1.54 -7.43 26.04
C ALA A 3 0.20 -6.88 25.52
N VAL A 4 -0.35 -5.86 26.19
CA VAL A 4 -1.59 -5.18 25.78
C VAL A 4 -1.37 -4.44 24.45
N ASP A 5 -0.25 -3.75 24.29
CA ASP A 5 0.08 -3.04 23.05
C ASP A 5 0.19 -3.99 21.86
N LEU A 6 0.77 -5.18 22.08
CA LEU A 6 0.89 -6.22 21.06
C LEU A 6 -0.48 -6.80 20.67
N LEU A 7 -1.39 -6.98 21.63
CA LEU A 7 -2.77 -7.41 21.36
C LEU A 7 -3.53 -6.35 20.58
N ILE A 8 -3.38 -5.07 20.92
CA ILE A 8 -3.97 -3.96 20.16
C ILE A 8 -3.41 -3.95 18.74
N ALA A 9 -2.10 -4.03 18.58
CA ALA A 9 -1.46 -4.06 17.26
C ALA A 9 -1.94 -5.25 16.41
N ALA A 10 -2.10 -6.43 17.01
CA ALA A 10 -2.63 -7.61 16.32
C ALA A 10 -4.10 -7.41 15.89
N ALA A 11 -4.96 -6.92 16.79
CA ALA A 11 -6.37 -6.67 16.48
C ALA A 11 -6.54 -5.62 15.37
N VAL A 12 -5.77 -4.53 15.45
CA VAL A 12 -5.75 -3.49 14.41
C VAL A 12 -5.17 -4.02 13.11
N ALA A 13 -4.10 -4.83 13.15
CA ALA A 13 -3.53 -5.45 11.96
C ALA A 13 -4.51 -6.40 11.27
N LEU A 14 -5.33 -7.14 12.04
CA LEU A 14 -6.40 -7.97 11.49
C LEU A 14 -7.45 -7.12 10.75
N GLY A 15 -7.93 -6.04 11.38
CA GLY A 15 -8.85 -5.10 10.73
C GLY A 15 -8.24 -4.43 9.49
N ALA A 16 -6.98 -3.99 9.60
CA ALA A 16 -6.21 -3.40 8.52
C ALA A 16 -6.03 -4.37 7.35
N GLY A 17 -5.73 -5.64 7.61
CA GLY A 17 -5.63 -6.69 6.61
C GLY A 17 -6.96 -6.87 5.87
N ALA A 18 -8.08 -6.95 6.60
CA ALA A 18 -9.42 -7.05 5.99
C ALA A 18 -9.73 -5.84 5.10
N VAL A 19 -9.44 -4.64 5.60
CA VAL A 19 -9.56 -3.38 4.85
C VAL A 19 -8.67 -3.37 3.62
N ASN A 20 -7.45 -3.88 3.71
CA ASN A 20 -6.51 -3.92 2.59
C ASN A 20 -7.06 -4.80 1.45
N SER A 21 -7.67 -5.93 1.77
CA SER A 21 -8.32 -6.80 0.78
C SER A 21 -9.54 -6.15 0.12
N ILE A 22 -10.34 -5.37 0.85
CA ILE A 22 -11.59 -4.79 0.32
C ILE A 22 -11.35 -3.48 -0.42
N ALA A 23 -10.52 -2.60 0.14
CA ALA A 23 -10.36 -1.22 -0.32
C ALA A 23 -8.89 -0.81 -0.59
N GLY A 24 -7.90 -1.57 -0.13
CA GLY A 24 -6.47 -1.25 -0.34
C GLY A 24 -5.92 -0.15 0.58
N GLY A 25 -6.53 0.05 1.75
CA GLY A 25 -6.20 1.12 2.70
C GLY A 25 -5.68 0.64 4.06
N GLY A 26 -5.26 -0.62 4.21
CA GLY A 26 -4.93 -1.20 5.53
C GLY A 26 -3.81 -0.44 6.27
N SER A 27 -2.81 0.02 5.53
CA SER A 27 -1.70 0.81 6.07
C SER A 27 -2.14 2.13 6.72
N LEU A 28 -3.26 2.72 6.30
CA LEU A 28 -3.81 3.96 6.89
C LEU A 28 -4.34 3.75 8.31
N ILE A 29 -4.53 2.50 8.73
CA ILE A 29 -5.04 2.15 10.06
C ILE A 29 -3.90 1.69 10.95
N LEU A 30 -3.07 0.76 10.48
CA LEU A 30 -2.01 0.18 11.31
C LEU A 30 -0.90 1.19 11.63
N PHE A 31 -0.47 2.01 10.65
CA PHE A 31 0.61 2.98 10.87
C PHE A 31 0.31 3.97 12.02
N PRO A 32 -0.84 4.67 12.03
CA PRO A 32 -1.15 5.62 13.12
C PRO A 32 -1.32 4.95 14.47
N THR A 33 -1.85 3.73 14.50
CA THR A 33 -1.94 2.94 15.73
C THR A 33 -0.55 2.64 16.29
N LEU A 34 0.42 2.26 15.45
CA LEU A 34 1.78 2.01 15.94
C LEU A 34 2.44 3.28 16.50
N VAL A 35 2.19 4.44 15.87
CA VAL A 35 2.63 5.73 16.42
C VAL A 35 1.96 6.01 17.79
N ALA A 36 0.66 5.74 17.91
CA ALA A 36 -0.08 5.90 19.16
C ALA A 36 0.40 4.94 20.27
N LEU A 37 0.88 3.75 19.91
CA LEU A 37 1.51 2.79 20.82
C LEU A 37 2.96 3.16 21.18
N GLY A 38 3.44 4.32 20.76
CA GLY A 38 4.72 4.88 21.17
C GLY A 38 5.91 4.59 20.25
N LEU A 39 5.68 4.00 19.07
CA LEU A 39 6.76 3.90 18.07
C LEU A 39 7.02 5.27 17.44
N GLY A 40 8.29 5.59 17.20
CA GLY A 40 8.67 6.70 16.33
C GLY A 40 8.10 6.50 14.92
N THR A 41 7.77 7.58 14.21
CA THR A 41 7.09 7.52 12.90
C THR A 41 7.85 6.68 11.88
N VAL A 42 9.18 6.81 11.79
CA VAL A 42 10.00 5.98 10.89
C VAL A 42 9.87 4.49 11.24
N SER A 43 10.01 4.13 12.52
CA SER A 43 9.89 2.74 12.98
C SER A 43 8.48 2.20 12.78
N ALA A 44 7.45 3.02 13.03
CA ALA A 44 6.05 2.66 12.79
C ALA A 44 5.80 2.38 11.30
N ASN A 45 6.31 3.22 10.40
CA ASN A 45 6.14 3.05 8.95
C ASN A 45 6.87 1.81 8.41
N VAL A 46 8.12 1.63 8.84
CA VAL A 46 8.94 0.46 8.52
C VAL A 46 8.27 -0.83 9.01
N THR A 47 7.86 -0.86 10.28
CA THR A 47 7.19 -2.01 10.89
C THR A 47 5.86 -2.33 10.20
N ASN A 48 5.05 -1.31 9.90
CA ASN A 48 3.80 -1.45 9.16
C ASN A 48 4.04 -2.04 7.76
N SER A 49 5.04 -1.56 7.03
CA SER A 49 5.39 -2.06 5.70
C SER A 49 5.74 -3.55 5.71
N VAL A 50 6.59 -3.96 6.68
CA VAL A 50 6.96 -5.36 6.88
C VAL A 50 5.75 -6.21 7.26
N ALA A 51 4.90 -5.73 8.19
CA ALA A 51 3.73 -6.47 8.65
C ALA A 51 2.64 -6.65 7.57
N GLN A 52 2.54 -5.73 6.62
CA GLN A 52 1.55 -5.78 5.55
C GLN A 52 1.99 -6.62 4.34
N TRP A 53 3.28 -6.98 4.23
CA TRP A 53 3.81 -7.74 3.09
C TRP A 53 3.00 -9.01 2.73
N PRO A 54 2.59 -9.87 3.67
CA PRO A 54 1.82 -11.08 3.35
C PRO A 54 0.50 -10.79 2.61
N GLY A 55 -0.10 -9.63 2.86
CA GLY A 55 -1.36 -9.21 2.24
C GLY A 55 -1.26 -9.01 0.72
N TYR A 56 -0.07 -8.74 0.18
CA TYR A 56 0.12 -8.55 -1.26
C TYR A 56 0.14 -9.88 -2.03
N LEU A 57 0.46 -11.00 -1.38
CA LEU A 57 0.49 -12.33 -2.02
C LEU A 57 -0.89 -12.74 -2.55
N GLY A 58 -1.95 -12.46 -1.78
CA GLY A 58 -3.33 -12.77 -2.18
C GLY A 58 -3.76 -12.05 -3.46
N GLY A 59 -3.34 -10.79 -3.64
CA GLY A 59 -3.60 -10.03 -4.84
C GLY A 59 -2.92 -10.63 -6.08
N VAL A 60 -1.67 -11.07 -5.95
CA VAL A 60 -0.95 -11.71 -7.06
C VAL A 60 -1.64 -13.01 -7.48
N LEU A 61 -1.96 -13.88 -6.51
CA LEU A 61 -2.60 -15.17 -6.78
C LEU A 61 -4.00 -15.01 -7.39
N GLY A 62 -4.76 -14.00 -6.95
CA GLY A 62 -6.12 -13.72 -7.42
C GLY A 62 -6.20 -13.35 -8.91
N PHE A 63 -5.16 -12.72 -9.46
CA PHE A 63 -5.12 -12.29 -10.87
C PHE A 63 -4.29 -13.22 -11.77
N ARG A 64 -4.03 -14.47 -11.37
CA ARG A 64 -3.13 -15.39 -12.09
C ARG A 64 -3.47 -15.59 -13.58
N SER A 65 -4.76 -15.57 -13.93
CA SER A 65 -5.23 -15.74 -15.31
C SER A 65 -4.89 -14.55 -16.20
N GLU A 66 -4.84 -13.35 -15.63
CA GLU A 66 -4.59 -12.10 -16.36
C GLU A 66 -3.11 -11.90 -16.73
N TYR A 67 -2.19 -12.68 -16.15
CA TYR A 67 -0.76 -12.61 -16.46
C TYR A 67 -0.35 -13.38 -17.72
N ALA A 68 -1.25 -14.18 -18.30
CA ALA A 68 -0.97 -14.94 -19.50
C ALA A 68 -0.54 -14.01 -20.65
N GLY A 69 0.62 -14.28 -21.25
CA GLY A 69 1.19 -13.45 -22.32
C GLY A 69 1.82 -12.11 -21.88
N GLN A 70 1.83 -11.79 -20.58
CA GLN A 70 2.33 -10.50 -20.07
C GLN A 70 3.72 -10.58 -19.42
N ARG A 71 4.42 -11.72 -19.52
CA ARG A 71 5.72 -11.97 -18.85
C ARG A 71 6.76 -10.88 -19.15
N GLY A 72 6.93 -10.50 -20.41
CA GLY A 72 7.90 -9.47 -20.80
C GLY A 72 7.56 -8.09 -20.19
N ARG A 73 6.26 -7.74 -20.13
CA ARG A 73 5.80 -6.50 -19.50
C ARG A 73 6.00 -6.54 -17.98
N LEU A 74 5.68 -7.66 -17.34
CA LEU A 74 5.91 -7.88 -15.91
C LEU A 74 7.38 -7.73 -15.53
N VAL A 75 8.31 -8.28 -16.33
CA VAL A 75 9.75 -8.13 -16.06
C VAL A 75 10.17 -6.67 -16.20
N ARG A 76 9.81 -5.99 -17.31
CA ARG A 76 10.20 -4.58 -17.53
C ARG A 76 9.65 -3.64 -16.45
N LEU A 77 8.35 -3.73 -16.17
CA LEU A 77 7.72 -2.89 -15.13
C LEU A 77 8.16 -3.32 -13.73
N GLY A 78 8.45 -4.61 -13.53
CA GLY A 78 9.00 -5.14 -12.29
C GLY A 78 10.38 -4.56 -11.97
N VAL A 79 11.29 -4.48 -12.95
CA VAL A 79 12.61 -3.85 -12.77
C VAL A 79 12.45 -2.38 -12.35
N VAL A 80 11.56 -1.62 -13.01
CA VAL A 80 11.27 -0.23 -12.60
C VAL A 80 10.75 -0.17 -11.16
N SER A 81 9.87 -1.11 -10.79
CA SER A 81 9.28 -1.17 -9.45
C SER A 81 10.29 -1.55 -8.37
N VAL A 82 11.29 -2.37 -8.73
CA VAL A 82 12.43 -2.67 -7.86
C VAL A 82 13.28 -1.43 -7.65
N LEU A 83 13.67 -0.76 -8.74
CA LEU A 83 14.50 0.45 -8.65
C LEU A 83 13.82 1.57 -7.87
N GLY A 84 12.54 1.82 -8.16
CA GLY A 84 11.75 2.81 -7.42
C GLY A 84 11.56 2.41 -5.96
N GLY A 85 11.26 1.13 -5.69
CA GLY A 85 11.14 0.62 -4.32
C GLY A 85 12.42 0.77 -3.50
N ILE A 86 13.59 0.49 -4.10
CA ILE A 86 14.90 0.69 -3.47
C ILE A 86 15.10 2.17 -3.19
N ALA A 87 14.93 3.02 -4.19
CA ALA A 87 15.13 4.46 -4.06
C ALA A 87 14.22 5.06 -2.97
N GLY A 88 12.94 4.67 -2.94
CA GLY A 88 11.99 5.09 -1.90
C GLY A 88 12.36 4.60 -0.50
N SER A 89 12.75 3.33 -0.37
CA SER A 89 13.13 2.75 0.92
C SER A 89 14.41 3.38 1.45
N VAL A 90 15.42 3.58 0.60
CA VAL A 90 16.65 4.28 0.96
C VAL A 90 16.35 5.71 1.36
N LEU A 91 15.52 6.42 0.59
CA LEU A 91 15.11 7.78 0.90
C LEU A 91 14.44 7.86 2.28
N LEU A 92 13.58 6.90 2.64
CA LEU A 92 12.99 6.86 3.98
C LEU A 92 14.07 6.68 5.06
N LEU A 93 14.97 5.71 4.88
CA LEU A 93 15.99 5.39 5.89
C LEU A 93 17.07 6.47 6.05
N THR A 94 17.27 7.30 5.03
CA THR A 94 18.19 8.45 5.09
C THR A 94 17.50 9.76 5.45
N THR A 95 16.16 9.80 5.49
CA THR A 95 15.42 10.99 5.94
C THR A 95 15.55 11.14 7.46
N PRO A 96 15.95 12.31 7.98
CA PRO A 96 15.94 12.59 9.41
C PRO A 96 14.54 12.35 10.00
N SER A 97 14.44 11.73 11.17
CA SER A 97 13.13 11.40 11.76
C SER A 97 12.22 12.62 11.95
N GLU A 98 12.80 13.75 12.33
CA GLU A 98 12.11 15.05 12.44
C GLU A 98 11.51 15.52 11.11
N ALA A 99 12.24 15.34 10.01
CA ALA A 99 11.73 15.68 8.67
C ALA A 99 10.59 14.72 8.27
N PHE A 100 10.71 13.44 8.62
CA PHE A 100 9.63 12.47 8.37
C PHE A 100 8.38 12.80 9.20
N ASP A 101 8.52 13.22 10.46
CA ASP A 101 7.39 13.65 11.31
C ASP A 101 6.56 14.76 10.66
N VAL A 102 7.21 15.71 9.98
CA VAL A 102 6.54 16.81 9.26
C VAL A 102 5.86 16.34 7.97
N VAL A 103 6.46 15.39 7.26
CA VAL A 103 5.97 14.90 5.96
C VAL A 103 4.85 13.86 6.11
N VAL A 104 4.87 13.07 7.19
CA VAL A 104 3.91 11.99 7.45
C VAL A 104 2.44 12.43 7.39
N PRO A 105 1.99 13.52 8.06
CA PRO A 105 0.58 13.93 7.99
C PRO A 105 0.13 14.19 6.55
N VAL A 106 1.00 14.80 5.72
CA VAL A 106 0.75 15.05 4.30
C VAL A 106 0.62 13.73 3.55
N LEU A 107 1.47 12.74 3.83
CA LEU A 107 1.42 11.43 3.19
C LEU A 107 0.16 10.63 3.58
N VAL A 108 -0.24 10.67 4.85
CA VAL A 108 -1.49 10.06 5.32
C VAL A 108 -2.67 10.72 4.63
N LEU A 109 -2.71 12.06 4.58
CA LEU A 109 -3.78 12.80 3.89
C LEU A 109 -3.82 12.46 2.40
N LEU A 110 -2.67 12.43 1.72
CA LEU A 110 -2.55 12.05 0.32
C LEU A 110 -3.09 10.63 0.09
N ALA A 111 -2.68 9.66 0.91
CA ALA A 111 -3.14 8.28 0.80
C ALA A 111 -4.66 8.17 1.04
N SER A 112 -5.22 8.93 1.98
CA SER A 112 -6.68 9.01 2.18
C SER A 112 -7.40 9.62 0.98
N LEU A 113 -6.90 10.72 0.44
CA LEU A 113 -7.48 11.36 -0.75
C LEU A 113 -7.42 10.43 -1.97
N LEU A 114 -6.30 9.76 -2.19
CA LEU A 114 -6.14 8.74 -3.23
C LEU A 114 -7.21 7.66 -3.07
N LEU A 115 -7.38 7.12 -1.86
CA LEU A 115 -8.40 6.13 -1.58
C LEU A 115 -9.82 6.64 -1.85
N ALA A 116 -10.09 7.92 -1.57
CA ALA A 116 -11.37 8.56 -1.85
C ALA A 116 -11.65 8.69 -3.36
N VAL A 117 -10.64 9.06 -4.16
CA VAL A 117 -10.81 9.27 -5.62
C VAL A 117 -10.75 7.99 -6.45
N GLN A 118 -10.22 6.89 -5.90
CA GLN A 118 -10.08 5.62 -6.62
C GLN A 118 -11.37 5.16 -7.35
N PRO A 119 -12.60 5.23 -6.79
CA PRO A 119 -13.80 4.77 -7.51
C PRO A 119 -14.11 5.62 -8.76
N LEU A 120 -13.87 6.93 -8.67
CA LEU A 120 -14.06 7.86 -9.79
C LEU A 120 -13.07 7.56 -10.92
N LEU A 121 -11.82 7.28 -10.54
CA LEU A 121 -10.76 6.89 -11.47
C LEU A 121 -11.08 5.56 -12.16
N THR A 122 -11.48 4.53 -11.39
CA THR A 122 -11.88 3.24 -11.93
C THR A 122 -13.08 3.35 -12.89
N ARG A 123 -14.08 4.18 -12.57
CA ARG A 123 -15.22 4.44 -13.47
C ARG A 123 -14.78 5.07 -14.78
N ARG A 124 -13.99 6.15 -14.74
CA ARG A 124 -13.50 6.85 -15.94
C ARG A 124 -12.62 5.99 -16.85
N LEU A 125 -11.98 4.96 -16.30
CA LEU A 125 -11.08 4.06 -17.03
C LEU A 125 -11.80 2.82 -17.58
N ARG A 126 -13.03 2.54 -17.12
CA ARG A 126 -13.79 1.37 -17.55
C ARG A 126 -14.30 1.49 -18.98
N ASP A 127 -14.54 2.71 -19.46
CA ASP A 127 -15.12 2.98 -20.78
C ASP A 127 -14.07 3.09 -21.90
N ARG A 128 -12.80 2.80 -21.61
CA ARG A 128 -11.68 2.88 -22.56
C ARG A 128 -11.06 1.50 -22.74
N ASP A 129 -11.71 0.60 -23.50
CA ASP A 129 -11.24 -0.77 -23.73
C ASP A 129 -10.78 -1.00 -25.17
N ASP A 130 -9.96 -0.09 -25.69
CA ASP A 130 -9.43 -0.19 -27.07
C ASP A 130 -8.05 -0.87 -27.12
N GLY A 131 -7.45 -1.16 -25.96
CA GLY A 131 -6.14 -1.82 -25.83
C GLY A 131 -4.97 -1.04 -26.45
N ALA A 132 -4.12 -0.42 -25.61
CA ALA A 132 -2.95 0.27 -26.13
C ALA A 132 -1.95 -0.69 -26.82
N ALA A 133 -1.62 -0.41 -28.08
CA ALA A 133 -0.70 -1.24 -28.88
C ALA A 133 0.74 -1.25 -28.35
N ARG A 134 1.17 -0.19 -27.65
CA ARG A 134 2.49 -0.06 -27.02
C ARG A 134 2.40 0.64 -25.67
N ASP A 135 3.30 0.27 -24.78
CA ASP A 135 3.49 0.94 -23.49
C ASP A 135 4.08 2.34 -23.74
N PRO A 136 3.41 3.43 -23.33
CA PRO A 136 3.92 4.77 -23.56
C PRO A 136 5.15 5.04 -22.67
N TRP A 137 6.10 5.86 -23.15
CA TRP A 137 7.33 6.12 -22.41
C TRP A 137 7.09 6.72 -21.01
N TRP A 138 6.06 7.57 -20.88
CA TRP A 138 5.70 8.20 -19.60
C TRP A 138 5.27 7.18 -18.54
N LEU A 139 4.81 5.98 -18.94
CA LEU A 139 4.43 4.91 -18.01
C LEU A 139 5.61 4.54 -17.11
N TYR A 140 6.81 4.45 -17.66
CA TYR A 140 8.01 4.05 -16.92
C TYR A 140 8.39 5.10 -15.88
N VAL A 141 8.31 6.39 -16.24
CA VAL A 141 8.59 7.50 -15.33
C VAL A 141 7.53 7.57 -14.23
N ALA A 142 6.25 7.52 -14.59
CA ALA A 142 5.15 7.53 -13.63
C ALA A 142 5.20 6.33 -12.68
N LEU A 143 5.52 5.15 -13.20
CA LEU A 143 5.68 3.93 -12.40
C LEU A 143 6.88 4.03 -11.45
N PHE A 144 8.01 4.57 -11.92
CA PHE A 144 9.17 4.79 -11.08
C PHE A 144 8.82 5.71 -9.91
N LEU A 145 8.22 6.88 -10.17
CA LEU A 145 7.81 7.81 -9.11
C LEU A 145 6.76 7.20 -8.17
N ALA A 146 5.79 6.45 -8.70
CA ALA A 146 4.80 5.76 -7.90
C ALA A 146 5.46 4.74 -6.96
N THR A 147 6.46 4.00 -7.43
CA THR A 147 7.15 2.98 -6.64
C THR A 147 8.23 3.55 -5.72
N VAL A 148 8.76 4.75 -5.99
CA VAL A 148 9.51 5.56 -5.00
C VAL A 148 8.60 5.95 -3.85
N TYR A 149 7.42 6.49 -4.12
CA TYR A 149 6.42 6.76 -3.08
C TYR A 149 6.02 5.48 -2.33
N GLY A 150 5.84 4.38 -3.07
CA GLY A 150 5.54 3.06 -2.52
C GLY A 150 6.63 2.53 -1.59
N GLY A 151 7.90 2.74 -1.94
CA GLY A 151 9.05 2.39 -1.11
C GLY A 151 9.20 3.30 0.11
N TYR A 152 8.83 4.57 0.01
CA TYR A 152 8.95 5.55 1.09
C TYR A 152 7.86 5.39 2.16
N PHE A 153 6.59 5.27 1.75
CA PHE A 153 5.43 5.23 2.66
C PHE A 153 4.48 4.07 2.41
N GLY A 154 4.33 3.61 1.16
CA GLY A 154 3.51 2.45 0.80
C GLY A 154 1.99 2.66 0.86
N GLY A 155 1.50 3.62 1.65
CA GLY A 155 0.07 3.89 1.82
C GLY A 155 -0.65 4.20 0.51
N ALA A 156 -1.71 3.47 0.18
CA ALA A 156 -2.50 3.64 -1.05
C ALA A 156 -1.71 3.57 -2.38
N LEU A 157 -0.49 2.99 -2.41
CA LEU A 157 0.31 2.77 -3.63
C LEU A 157 -0.51 2.14 -4.76
N GLY A 158 -1.34 1.15 -4.41
CA GLY A 158 -2.19 0.45 -5.36
C GLY A 158 -3.13 1.37 -6.13
N VAL A 159 -3.61 2.47 -5.54
CA VAL A 159 -4.48 3.43 -6.23
C VAL A 159 -3.70 4.18 -7.32
N ILE A 160 -2.48 4.62 -6.99
CA ILE A 160 -1.59 5.29 -7.94
C ILE A 160 -1.30 4.36 -9.12
N LEU A 161 -0.96 3.10 -8.83
CA LEU A 161 -0.69 2.10 -9.86
C LEU A 161 -1.91 1.81 -10.76
N VAL A 162 -3.12 1.72 -10.21
CA VAL A 162 -4.34 1.58 -11.03
C VAL A 162 -4.54 2.78 -11.94
N GLY A 163 -4.29 4.00 -11.44
CA GLY A 163 -4.36 5.21 -12.26
C GLY A 163 -3.38 5.21 -13.41
N VAL A 164 -2.10 4.99 -13.11
CA VAL A 164 -1.00 4.97 -14.08
C VAL A 164 -1.18 3.84 -15.11
N LEU A 165 -1.44 2.61 -14.66
CA LEU A 165 -1.57 1.46 -15.54
C LEU A 165 -2.88 1.50 -16.32
N GLY A 166 -3.98 1.94 -15.70
CA GLY A 166 -5.27 2.00 -16.37
C GLY A 166 -5.31 3.08 -17.46
N THR A 167 -4.66 4.22 -17.23
CA THR A 167 -4.48 5.26 -18.26
C THR A 167 -3.51 4.83 -19.37
N ALA A 168 -2.48 4.05 -19.06
CA ALA A 168 -1.51 3.61 -20.06
C ALA A 168 -2.03 2.45 -20.94
N LEU A 169 -2.75 1.51 -20.34
CA LEU A 169 -3.07 0.23 -20.98
C LEU A 169 -4.46 0.20 -21.60
N HIS A 170 -5.38 1.06 -21.15
CA HIS A 170 -6.79 1.04 -21.57
C HIS A 170 -7.40 -0.37 -21.45
N ARG A 171 -7.01 -1.11 -20.40
CA ARG A 171 -7.49 -2.46 -20.08
C ARG A 171 -7.50 -2.64 -18.58
N LEU A 172 -8.63 -2.32 -17.96
CA LEU A 172 -8.75 -2.25 -16.50
C LEU A 172 -8.46 -3.60 -15.78
N PRO A 173 -8.87 -4.78 -16.29
CA PRO A 173 -8.49 -6.06 -15.68
C PRO A 173 -6.98 -6.27 -15.62
N LEU A 174 -6.29 -6.01 -16.75
CA LEU A 174 -4.84 -6.12 -16.84
C LEU A 174 -4.14 -5.09 -15.93
N ALA A 175 -4.65 -3.86 -15.87
CA ALA A 175 -4.11 -2.83 -14.97
C ALA A 175 -4.21 -3.25 -13.50
N ASN A 176 -5.31 -3.89 -13.08
CA ASN A 176 -5.47 -4.41 -11.71
C ASN A 176 -4.53 -5.59 -11.42
N ALA A 177 -4.34 -6.48 -12.40
CA ALA A 177 -3.40 -7.59 -12.30
C ALA A 177 -1.96 -7.07 -12.13
N LEU A 178 -1.50 -6.22 -13.05
CA LEU A 178 -0.16 -5.62 -13.00
C LEU A 178 0.04 -4.81 -11.72
N LYS A 179 -0.94 -3.99 -11.31
CA LYS A 179 -0.91 -3.27 -10.03
C LYS A 179 -0.63 -4.21 -8.85
N SER A 180 -1.29 -5.37 -8.80
CA SER A 180 -1.10 -6.35 -7.72
C SER A 180 0.31 -6.94 -7.73
N ALA A 181 0.80 -7.34 -8.91
CA ALA A 181 2.17 -7.84 -9.08
C ALA A 181 3.24 -6.79 -8.72
N LEU A 182 3.11 -5.57 -9.23
CA LEU A 182 4.08 -4.50 -8.99
C LEU A 182 4.06 -4.03 -7.53
N SER A 183 2.88 -3.98 -6.89
CA SER A 183 2.77 -3.71 -5.45
C SER A 183 3.50 -4.78 -4.63
N ALA A 184 3.35 -6.07 -4.99
CA ALA A 184 4.04 -7.16 -4.31
C ALA A 184 5.56 -7.10 -4.52
N VAL A 185 6.02 -6.73 -5.72
CA VAL A 185 7.45 -6.50 -6.00
C VAL A 185 7.99 -5.37 -5.12
N THR A 186 7.35 -4.19 -5.12
CA THR A 186 7.75 -3.06 -4.28
C THR A 186 7.70 -3.40 -2.79
N ALA A 187 6.65 -4.10 -2.33
CA ALA A 187 6.53 -4.55 -0.95
C ALA A 187 7.64 -5.53 -0.55
N THR A 188 8.06 -6.41 -1.47
CA THR A 188 9.16 -7.35 -1.23
C THR A 188 10.48 -6.61 -1.12
N VAL A 189 10.69 -5.58 -1.95
CA VAL A 189 11.87 -4.71 -1.83
C VAL A 189 11.87 -3.98 -0.49
N THR A 190 10.74 -3.37 -0.08
CA THR A 190 10.65 -2.70 1.23
C THR A 190 10.86 -3.68 2.38
N LEU A 191 10.32 -4.90 2.29
CA LEU A 191 10.52 -5.95 3.29
C LEU A 191 12.02 -6.26 3.47
N VAL A 192 12.74 -6.45 2.36
CA VAL A 192 14.17 -6.77 2.39
C VAL A 192 14.98 -5.57 2.89
N VAL A 193 14.77 -4.39 2.31
CA VAL A 193 15.55 -3.18 2.68
C VAL A 193 15.28 -2.80 4.13
N PHE A 194 14.02 -2.73 4.55
CA PHE A 194 13.69 -2.39 5.93
C PHE A 194 14.04 -3.50 6.91
N GLY A 195 13.87 -4.77 6.54
CA GLY A 195 14.26 -5.91 7.38
C GLY A 195 15.76 -5.94 7.68
N LEU A 196 16.60 -5.52 6.73
CA LEU A 196 18.05 -5.51 6.88
C LEU A 196 18.60 -4.21 7.49
N PHE A 197 18.03 -3.06 7.14
CA PHE A 197 18.61 -1.75 7.46
C PHE A 197 17.70 -0.84 8.28
N GLY A 198 16.41 -1.18 8.42
CA GLY A 198 15.42 -0.34 9.07
C GLY A 198 15.20 -0.68 10.55
N PRO A 199 14.68 0.28 11.34
CA PRO A 199 14.31 0.06 12.74
C PRO A 199 12.97 -0.70 12.85
N VAL A 200 12.98 -1.99 12.55
CA VAL A 200 11.78 -2.86 12.60
C VAL A 200 11.50 -3.30 14.04
N ALA A 201 10.27 -3.05 14.51
CA ALA A 201 9.79 -3.63 15.76
C ALA A 201 9.33 -5.08 15.52
N TRP A 202 10.27 -6.03 15.56
CA TRP A 202 10.01 -7.44 15.26
C TRP A 202 8.94 -8.09 16.16
N SER A 203 8.80 -7.64 17.41
CA SER A 203 7.72 -8.09 18.30
C SER A 203 6.33 -7.74 17.76
N VAL A 204 6.18 -6.56 17.16
CA VAL A 204 4.95 -6.14 16.48
C VAL A 204 4.75 -6.94 15.21
N VAL A 205 5.80 -7.11 14.39
CA VAL A 205 5.70 -7.89 13.13
C VAL A 205 5.24 -9.32 13.41
N ALA A 206 5.78 -9.95 14.47
CA ALA A 206 5.45 -11.33 14.83
C ALA A 206 3.95 -11.54 15.10
N VAL A 207 3.25 -10.53 15.61
CA VAL A 207 1.81 -10.60 15.88
C VAL A 207 0.97 -9.99 14.76
N ALA A 208 1.42 -8.88 14.17
CA ALA A 208 0.69 -8.12 13.18
C ALA A 208 0.71 -8.77 11.80
N ALA A 209 1.80 -9.42 11.38
CA ALA A 209 1.87 -10.05 10.06
C ALA A 209 0.92 -11.25 9.93
N PRO A 210 0.87 -12.21 10.88
CA PRO A 210 -0.13 -13.28 10.85
C PRO A 210 -1.56 -12.73 10.97
N ALA A 211 -1.79 -11.75 11.84
CA ALA A 211 -3.11 -11.14 12.01
C ALA A 211 -3.58 -10.44 10.74
N SER A 212 -2.71 -9.69 10.07
CA SER A 212 -2.99 -9.03 8.78
C SER A 212 -3.26 -10.05 7.68
N LEU A 213 -2.52 -11.15 7.63
CA LEU A 213 -2.77 -12.24 6.67
C LEU A 213 -4.15 -12.87 6.89
N VAL A 214 -4.49 -13.22 8.13
CA VAL A 214 -5.80 -13.77 8.50
C VAL A 214 -6.91 -12.77 8.19
N GLY A 215 -6.73 -11.52 8.59
CA GLY A 215 -7.64 -10.41 8.32
C GLY A 215 -7.87 -10.22 6.84
N GLY A 216 -6.80 -10.25 6.03
CA GLY A 216 -6.88 -10.14 4.57
C GLY A 216 -7.67 -11.28 3.94
N PHE A 217 -7.47 -12.51 4.40
CA PHE A 217 -8.21 -13.67 3.91
C PHE A 217 -9.70 -13.63 4.28
N LEU A 218 -10.01 -13.28 5.54
CA LEU A 218 -11.39 -13.10 6.00
C LEU A 218 -12.07 -11.94 5.26
N GLY A 219 -11.37 -10.81 5.13
CA GLY A 219 -11.83 -9.64 4.40
C GLY A 219 -12.16 -9.96 2.94
N ALA A 220 -11.32 -10.73 2.25
CA ALA A 220 -11.58 -11.17 0.88
C ALA A 220 -12.85 -12.03 0.75
N ARG A 221 -13.12 -12.92 1.73
CA ARG A 221 -14.35 -13.74 1.74
C ARG A 221 -15.62 -12.95 2.00
N VAL A 222 -15.55 -11.93 2.86
CA VAL A 222 -16.71 -11.12 3.25
C VAL A 222 -16.82 -9.86 2.39
N ALA A 223 -15.85 -9.56 1.53
CA ALA A 223 -15.81 -8.40 0.64
C ALA A 223 -17.07 -8.25 -0.22
N THR A 224 -17.69 -9.37 -0.63
CA THR A 224 -18.93 -9.37 -1.42
C THR A 224 -20.17 -8.97 -0.62
N ARG A 225 -20.10 -9.05 0.72
CA ARG A 225 -21.20 -8.71 1.63
C ARG A 225 -21.06 -7.32 2.24
N ILE A 226 -19.86 -6.74 2.20
CA ILE A 226 -19.60 -5.41 2.78
C ILE A 226 -19.73 -4.36 1.68
N PRO A 227 -20.63 -3.37 1.84
CA PRO A 227 -20.71 -2.27 0.89
C PRO A 227 -19.38 -1.49 0.89
N ALA A 228 -18.72 -1.47 -0.27
CA ALA A 228 -17.37 -0.89 -0.41
C ALA A 228 -17.33 0.62 -0.15
N THR A 229 -18.42 1.33 -0.39
CA THR A 229 -18.53 2.79 -0.22
C THR A 229 -18.43 3.24 1.25
N PRO A 230 -19.27 2.76 2.19
CA PRO A 230 -19.17 3.16 3.59
C PRO A 230 -17.85 2.71 4.24
N LEU A 231 -17.32 1.54 3.91
CA LEU A 231 -16.00 1.13 4.41
C LEU A 231 -14.91 2.10 3.96
N ARG A 232 -14.93 2.50 2.69
CA ARG A 232 -14.00 3.49 2.15
C ARG A 232 -14.15 4.84 2.82
N LEU A 233 -15.38 5.32 2.99
CA LEU A 233 -15.65 6.59 3.70
C LEU A 233 -15.10 6.54 5.12
N LEU A 234 -15.31 5.43 5.84
CA LEU A 234 -14.77 5.24 7.18
C LEU A 234 -13.23 5.37 7.20
N ILE A 235 -12.53 4.69 6.27
CA ILE A 235 -11.06 4.73 6.20
C ILE A 235 -10.55 6.12 5.82
N VAL A 236 -11.21 6.78 4.86
CA VAL A 236 -10.86 8.13 4.43
C VAL A 236 -11.03 9.10 5.59
N THR A 237 -12.19 9.09 6.27
CA THR A 237 -12.46 9.93 7.43
C THR A 237 -11.46 9.66 8.54
N PHE A 238 -11.18 8.39 8.86
CA PHE A 238 -10.17 8.02 9.84
C PHE A 238 -8.80 8.57 9.50
N GLY A 239 -8.32 8.38 8.26
CA GLY A 239 -7.02 8.89 7.84
C GLY A 239 -6.96 10.41 7.79
N VAL A 240 -8.05 11.12 7.47
CA VAL A 240 -8.13 12.59 7.57
C VAL A 240 -8.04 13.04 9.02
N VAL A 241 -8.77 12.40 9.94
CA VAL A 241 -8.70 12.69 11.38
C VAL A 241 -7.28 12.45 11.91
N VAL A 242 -6.65 11.33 11.53
CA VAL A 242 -5.26 11.05 11.88
C VAL A 242 -4.33 12.10 11.32
N ALA A 243 -4.48 12.49 10.04
CA ALA A 243 -3.61 13.50 9.45
C ALA A 243 -3.71 14.82 10.21
N VAL A 244 -4.94 15.27 10.55
CA VAL A 244 -5.16 16.46 11.38
C VAL A 244 -4.51 16.31 12.75
N TYR A 245 -4.68 15.17 13.42
CA TYR A 245 -4.05 14.88 14.71
C TYR A 245 -2.52 14.94 14.63
N LEU A 246 -1.93 14.34 13.60
CA LEU A 246 -0.47 14.37 13.39
C LEU A 246 0.01 15.79 13.09
N PHE A 247 -0.75 16.60 12.33
CA PHE A 247 -0.44 18.02 12.12
C PHE A 247 -0.44 18.82 13.42
N THR A 248 -1.37 18.55 14.34
CA THR A 248 -1.43 19.24 15.65
C THR A 248 -0.32 18.84 16.63
N ARG A 249 0.46 17.79 16.30
CA ARG A 249 1.54 17.26 17.15
C ARG A 249 2.94 17.71 16.69
N ILE A 250 3.05 18.35 15.53
CA ILE A 250 4.29 19.00 15.03
C ILE A 250 4.49 20.30 15.80
#